data_AF-A0A2E9ARK6-F1
#
_entry.id   AF-A0A2E9ARK6-F1
#
_cell.length_a   1.000
_cell.length_b   1.000
_cell.length_c   1.000
_cell.angle_alpha   90.00
_cell.angle_beta   90.00
_cell.angle_gamma   90.00
#
_symmetry.space_group_name_H-M   'P 1'
#
loop_
_entity.id
_entity.type
_entity.pdbx_description
1 polymer ?
#
loop_
_entity_poly.entity_id
_entity_poly.type
_entity_poly.pdbx_seq_one_letter_code
_entity_poly.pdbx_strand_id
1 'polypeptide(L)'
;MRALLGSGGIGTEERRQMYQDLMAENFAGCQKVIFVPFASNDYDGYTARMREFAGQAGYEMIGLHECEDPLAAVQEMEGIYVGGGNTWLLVSKLHELGLIEAVREAVLERGVPYAGVSAGANVACPSMQTTNDMAVKMVPSFETFGVVPFQINPHYHPGGIWYRESEDGEYIQHFGETRARRVRE
;
A
#
# COMPACT_ATOMS: atom_id res chain seq x y z
N MET A 1 -2.33 -14.72 -11.48
CA MET A 1 -2.19 -13.38 -10.89
C MET A 1 -0.95 -13.36 -10.00
N ARG A 2 -0.14 -12.30 -10.09
CA ARG A 2 1.03 -12.05 -9.23
C ARG A 2 0.69 -10.90 -8.27
N ALA A 3 0.86 -11.10 -6.97
CA ALA A 3 0.61 -10.08 -5.96
C ALA A 3 1.69 -10.12 -4.88
N LEU A 4 2.35 -8.98 -4.64
CA LEU A 4 3.32 -8.79 -3.57
C LEU A 4 2.72 -7.87 -2.50
N LEU A 5 2.48 -8.40 -1.30
CA LEU A 5 1.82 -7.68 -0.21
C LEU A 5 2.77 -7.53 0.98
N GLY A 6 3.31 -6.32 1.15
CA GLY A 6 4.26 -5.98 2.21
C GLY A 6 3.60 -5.38 3.43
N SER A 7 3.94 -5.88 4.62
CA SER A 7 3.47 -5.30 5.89
C SER A 7 4.11 -3.92 6.16
N GLY A 8 5.38 -3.74 5.75
CA GLY A 8 6.18 -2.53 5.99
C GLY A 8 7.58 -2.89 6.49
N GLY A 9 8.27 -1.95 7.16
CA GLY A 9 9.51 -2.25 7.87
C GLY A 9 10.80 -2.22 7.02
N ILE A 10 10.84 -1.41 5.96
CA ILE A 10 12.01 -1.20 5.06
C ILE A 10 13.13 -0.33 5.68
N GLY A 11 13.27 -0.34 7.01
CA GLY A 11 14.16 0.56 7.74
C GLY A 11 15.65 0.19 7.67
N THR A 12 16.00 -1.03 7.25
CA THR A 12 17.39 -1.49 7.13
C THR A 12 17.78 -1.69 5.66
N GLU A 13 19.07 -1.62 5.37
CA GLU A 13 19.59 -1.80 4.01
C GLU A 13 19.26 -3.18 3.45
N GLU A 14 19.41 -4.24 4.25
CA GLU A 14 19.12 -5.61 3.84
C GLU A 14 17.63 -5.77 3.49
N ARG A 15 16.73 -5.14 4.25
CA ARG A 15 15.31 -5.16 3.96
C ARG A 15 14.97 -4.34 2.72
N ARG A 16 15.64 -3.21 2.50
CA ARG A 16 15.47 -2.43 1.25
C ARG A 16 15.86 -3.25 0.04
N GLN A 17 17.02 -3.91 0.07
CA GLN A 17 17.47 -4.78 -1.03
C GLN A 17 16.50 -5.93 -1.28
N MET A 18 16.09 -6.64 -0.21
CA MET A 18 15.10 -7.72 -0.32
C MET A 18 13.80 -7.24 -0.97
N TYR A 19 13.31 -6.05 -0.60
CA TYR A 19 12.10 -5.49 -1.22
C TYR A 19 12.32 -5.12 -2.69
N GLN A 20 13.48 -4.58 -3.06
CA GLN A 20 13.80 -4.30 -4.46
C GLN A 20 13.80 -5.58 -5.31
N ASP A 21 14.41 -6.65 -4.81
CA ASP A 21 14.48 -7.93 -5.51
C ASP A 21 13.08 -8.53 -5.70
N LEU A 22 12.24 -8.53 -4.66
CA LEU A 22 10.86 -9.01 -4.73
C LEU A 22 10.00 -8.18 -5.69
N MET A 23 10.19 -6.86 -5.72
CA MET A 23 9.48 -5.97 -6.63
C MET A 23 9.90 -6.23 -8.08
N ALA A 24 11.21 -6.39 -8.33
CA ALA A 24 11.73 -6.73 -9.65
C ALA A 24 11.22 -8.09 -10.14
N GLU A 25 11.16 -9.11 -9.27
CA GLU A 25 10.58 -10.41 -9.60
C GLU A 25 9.06 -10.32 -9.89
N ASN A 26 8.31 -9.61 -9.03
CA ASN A 26 6.87 -9.44 -9.19
C ASN A 26 6.51 -8.72 -10.49
N PHE A 27 7.28 -7.70 -10.86
CA PHE A 27 7.11 -6.92 -12.10
C PHE A 27 7.97 -7.41 -13.26
N ALA A 28 8.54 -8.62 -13.18
CA ALA A 28 9.33 -9.17 -14.28
C ALA A 28 8.50 -9.21 -15.57
N GLY A 29 9.05 -8.61 -16.63
CA GLY A 29 8.43 -8.48 -17.95
C GLY A 29 7.65 -7.18 -18.17
N CYS A 30 7.36 -6.40 -17.13
CA CYS A 30 6.75 -5.08 -17.26
C CYS A 30 7.80 -4.07 -17.74
N GLN A 31 7.45 -3.21 -18.69
CA GLN A 31 8.21 -2.02 -19.07
C GLN A 31 7.76 -0.80 -18.28
N LYS A 32 6.46 -0.71 -17.95
CA LYS A 32 5.87 0.41 -17.20
C LYS A 32 5.04 -0.08 -16.02
N VAL A 33 5.32 0.48 -14.86
CA VAL A 33 4.59 0.23 -13.61
C VAL A 33 4.01 1.53 -13.10
N ILE A 34 2.69 1.57 -12.93
CA ILE A 34 2.01 2.73 -12.34
C ILE A 34 2.12 2.68 -10.82
N PHE A 35 2.53 3.80 -10.23
CA PHE A 35 2.61 4.00 -8.79
C PHE A 35 1.42 4.83 -8.32
N VAL A 36 0.72 4.35 -7.28
CA VAL A 36 -0.43 5.01 -6.68
C VAL A 36 0.01 5.67 -5.35
N PRO A 37 0.21 7.01 -5.32
CA PRO A 37 0.81 7.71 -4.18
C PRO A 37 -0.21 8.24 -3.15
N PHE A 38 -1.50 7.93 -3.31
CA PHE A 38 -2.59 8.64 -2.61
C PHE A 38 -2.71 8.40 -1.10
N ALA A 39 -1.82 7.58 -0.52
CA ALA A 39 -1.70 7.42 0.93
C ALA A 39 -0.90 8.55 1.60
N SER A 40 -0.30 9.46 0.82
CA SER A 40 0.40 10.68 1.26
C SER A 40 -0.35 11.92 0.76
N ASN A 41 0.01 13.13 1.22
CA ASN A 41 -0.40 14.38 0.55
C ASN A 41 0.67 14.93 -0.41
N ASP A 42 1.91 14.45 -0.29
CA ASP A 42 3.02 14.79 -1.18
C ASP A 42 3.19 13.69 -2.23
N TYR A 43 2.46 13.81 -3.35
CA TYR A 43 2.47 12.80 -4.41
C TYR A 43 3.76 12.82 -5.22
N ASP A 44 4.26 14.02 -5.56
CA ASP A 44 5.48 14.20 -6.34
C ASP A 44 6.71 13.69 -5.60
N GLY A 45 6.91 14.14 -4.36
CA GLY A 45 8.04 13.71 -3.54
C GLY A 45 7.95 12.22 -3.17
N TYR A 46 6.74 11.67 -3.02
CA TYR A 46 6.62 10.22 -2.81
C TYR A 46 6.97 9.42 -4.07
N THR A 47 6.47 9.83 -5.24
CA THR A 47 6.76 9.16 -6.51
C THR A 47 8.24 9.24 -6.86
N ALA A 48 8.88 10.40 -6.65
CA ALA A 48 10.32 10.56 -6.84
C ALA A 48 11.14 9.59 -5.97
N ARG A 49 10.79 9.46 -4.67
CA ARG A 49 11.45 8.49 -3.78
C ARG A 49 11.24 7.04 -4.20
N MET A 50 10.06 6.70 -4.73
CA MET A 50 9.81 5.32 -5.20
C MET A 50 10.51 5.01 -6.51
N ARG A 51 10.71 6.00 -7.40
CA ARG A 51 11.58 5.87 -8.57
C ARG A 51 13.03 5.63 -8.17
N GLU A 52 13.56 6.41 -7.23
CA GLU A 52 14.90 6.22 -6.70
C GLU A 52 15.04 4.84 -6.05
N PHE A 53 14.04 4.42 -5.26
CA PHE A 53 13.99 3.11 -4.64
C PHE A 53 13.96 1.97 -5.68
N ALA A 54 13.21 2.11 -6.77
CA ALA A 54 13.16 1.10 -7.83
C ALA A 54 14.49 0.95 -8.58
N GLY A 55 15.31 2.01 -8.64
CA GLY A 55 16.64 1.97 -9.23
C GLY A 55 16.63 1.42 -10.65
N GLN A 56 17.46 0.41 -10.92
CA GLN A 56 17.57 -0.26 -12.22
C GLN A 56 16.74 -1.56 -12.31
N ALA A 57 15.52 -1.56 -11.77
CA ALA A 57 14.65 -2.75 -11.76
C ALA A 57 14.11 -3.19 -13.14
N GLY A 58 14.48 -2.51 -14.23
CA GLY A 58 14.11 -2.89 -15.60
C GLY A 58 12.72 -2.43 -16.06
N TYR A 59 12.03 -1.61 -15.25
CA TYR A 59 10.78 -0.95 -15.60
C TYR A 59 10.83 0.54 -15.25
N GLU A 60 10.06 1.34 -15.97
CA GLU A 60 9.79 2.73 -15.68
C GLU A 60 8.64 2.83 -14.66
N MET A 61 8.85 3.61 -13.59
CA MET A 61 7.80 3.92 -12.63
C MET A 61 7.17 5.27 -12.93
N ILE A 62 5.84 5.28 -13.12
CA ILE A 62 5.04 6.45 -13.46
C ILE A 62 4.12 6.77 -12.28
N GLY A 63 4.02 8.03 -11.85
CA GLY A 63 3.07 8.42 -10.81
C GLY A 63 1.67 8.53 -11.38
N LEU A 64 0.67 7.87 -10.79
CA LEU A 64 -0.71 7.93 -11.27
C LEU A 64 -1.27 9.36 -11.25
N HIS A 65 -0.78 10.20 -10.33
CA HIS A 65 -1.17 11.61 -10.24
C HIS A 65 -0.58 12.48 -11.37
N GLU A 66 0.38 11.96 -12.15
CA GLU A 66 0.98 12.63 -13.30
C GLU A 66 0.19 12.36 -14.60
N CYS A 67 -0.76 11.40 -14.57
CA CYS A 67 -1.58 11.05 -15.72
C CYS A 67 -2.79 11.98 -15.83
N GLU A 68 -3.08 12.47 -17.04
CA GLU A 68 -4.27 13.29 -17.32
C GLU A 68 -5.56 12.52 -17.05
N ASP A 69 -5.59 11.23 -17.42
CA ASP A 69 -6.68 10.31 -17.14
C ASP A 69 -6.17 9.11 -16.31
N PRO A 70 -6.33 9.17 -14.98
CA PRO A 70 -5.94 8.07 -14.09
C PRO A 70 -6.65 6.74 -14.38
N LEU A 71 -7.89 6.79 -14.87
CA LEU A 71 -8.68 5.59 -15.14
C LEU A 71 -8.12 4.87 -16.37
N ALA A 72 -7.88 5.61 -17.46
CA ALA A 72 -7.24 5.10 -18.66
C ALA A 72 -5.83 4.56 -18.35
N ALA A 73 -5.04 5.28 -17.54
CA ALA A 73 -3.72 4.83 -17.14
C ALA A 73 -3.75 3.47 -16.44
N VAL A 74 -4.66 3.23 -15.49
CA VAL A 74 -4.81 1.91 -14.84
C VAL A 74 -5.22 0.81 -15.84
N GLN A 75 -5.96 1.15 -16.89
CA GLN A 75 -6.39 0.18 -17.91
C GLN A 75 -5.23 -0.28 -18.81
N GLU A 76 -4.28 0.61 -19.09
CA GLU A 76 -3.19 0.39 -20.04
C GLU A 76 -1.88 -0.12 -19.41
N MET A 77 -1.68 0.08 -18.10
CA MET A 77 -0.40 -0.20 -17.45
C MET A 77 -0.16 -1.69 -17.20
N GLU A 78 1.12 -2.07 -17.23
CA GLU A 78 1.56 -3.47 -17.19
C GLU A 78 1.81 -3.96 -15.77
N GLY A 79 1.85 -3.07 -14.79
CA GLY A 79 1.99 -3.38 -13.37
C GLY A 79 1.45 -2.24 -12.51
N ILE A 80 0.94 -2.57 -11.31
CA ILE A 80 0.36 -1.60 -10.37
C ILE A 80 1.08 -1.71 -9.04
N TYR A 81 1.65 -0.61 -8.56
CA TYR A 81 2.24 -0.50 -7.23
C TYR A 81 1.50 0.54 -6.38
N VAL A 82 1.01 0.15 -5.21
CA VAL A 82 0.31 1.03 -4.28
C VAL A 82 1.15 1.29 -3.03
N GLY A 83 1.43 2.56 -2.78
CA GLY A 83 2.26 3.01 -1.67
C GLY A 83 1.61 2.86 -0.29
N GLY A 84 2.44 2.98 0.75
CA GLY A 84 2.03 3.08 2.15
C GLY A 84 1.80 4.53 2.59
N GLY A 85 1.25 4.70 3.78
CA GLY A 85 0.83 5.99 4.32
C GLY A 85 -0.48 5.84 5.06
N ASN A 86 -1.38 6.82 4.99
CA ASN A 86 -2.69 6.74 5.61
C ASN A 86 -3.73 6.12 4.64
N THR A 87 -4.32 5.00 5.07
CA THR A 87 -5.30 4.22 4.30
C THR A 87 -6.58 5.01 4.04
N TRP A 88 -7.00 5.92 4.93
CA TRP A 88 -8.20 6.74 4.75
C TRP A 88 -8.03 7.78 3.65
N LEU A 89 -6.85 8.40 3.53
CA LEU A 89 -6.53 9.27 2.39
C LEU A 89 -6.55 8.48 1.07
N LEU A 90 -5.89 7.31 1.07
CA LEU A 90 -5.81 6.43 -0.10
C LEU A 90 -7.20 6.01 -0.58
N VAL A 91 -8.01 5.42 0.30
CA VAL A 91 -9.35 4.93 -0.07
C VAL A 91 -10.27 6.08 -0.48
N SER A 92 -10.22 7.22 0.23
CA SER A 92 -10.98 8.40 -0.18
C SER A 92 -10.67 8.80 -1.62
N LYS A 93 -9.39 8.87 -2.00
CA LYS A 93 -8.98 9.28 -3.34
C LYS A 93 -9.27 8.22 -4.41
N LEU A 94 -9.13 6.93 -4.08
CA LEU A 94 -9.48 5.83 -4.99
C LEU A 94 -10.97 5.85 -5.34
N HIS A 95 -11.85 6.10 -4.36
CA HIS A 95 -13.29 6.26 -4.59
C HIS A 95 -13.60 7.54 -5.37
N GLU A 96 -12.98 8.66 -5.02
CA GLU A 96 -13.15 9.94 -5.73
C GLU A 96 -12.81 9.83 -7.23
N LEU A 97 -11.78 9.05 -7.57
CA LEU A 97 -11.32 8.84 -8.95
C LEU A 97 -11.97 7.61 -9.63
N GLY A 98 -12.86 6.88 -8.95
CA GLY A 98 -13.51 5.69 -9.52
C GLY A 98 -12.56 4.52 -9.82
N LEU A 99 -11.42 4.43 -9.12
CA LEU A 99 -10.33 3.50 -9.44
C LEU A 99 -10.50 2.08 -8.85
N ILE A 100 -11.44 1.89 -7.92
CA ILE A 100 -11.59 0.60 -7.21
C ILE A 100 -11.83 -0.55 -8.17
N GLU A 101 -12.83 -0.43 -9.05
CA GLU A 101 -13.15 -1.50 -9.99
C GLU A 101 -12.12 -1.62 -11.11
N ALA A 102 -11.60 -0.51 -11.61
CA ALA A 102 -10.58 -0.53 -12.66
C ALA A 102 -9.31 -1.27 -12.24
N VAL A 103 -8.85 -1.07 -11.00
CA VAL A 103 -7.71 -1.82 -10.44
C VAL A 103 -8.09 -3.28 -10.20
N ARG A 104 -9.28 -3.56 -9.68
CA ARG A 104 -9.77 -4.94 -9.47
C ARG A 104 -9.77 -5.73 -10.78
N GLU A 105 -10.37 -5.19 -11.84
CA GLU A 105 -10.42 -5.81 -13.17
C GLU A 105 -9.01 -6.00 -13.75
N ALA A 106 -8.13 -4.99 -13.60
CA ALA A 106 -6.74 -5.09 -14.05
C ALA A 106 -6.03 -6.31 -13.46
N VAL A 107 -6.15 -6.49 -12.14
CA VAL A 107 -5.42 -7.51 -11.42
C VAL A 107 -6.06 -8.89 -11.57
N LEU A 108 -7.39 -8.97 -11.43
CA LEU A 108 -8.12 -10.25 -11.40
C LEU A 108 -8.40 -10.82 -12.80
N GLU A 109 -8.77 -9.97 -13.76
CA GLU A 109 -9.22 -10.42 -15.07
C GLU A 109 -8.09 -10.37 -16.10
N ARG A 110 -7.33 -9.26 -16.13
CA ARG A 110 -6.20 -9.10 -17.06
C ARG A 110 -4.90 -9.67 -16.54
N GLY A 111 -4.84 -10.02 -15.25
CA GLY A 111 -3.66 -10.62 -14.63
C GLY A 111 -2.49 -9.66 -14.43
N VAL A 112 -2.75 -8.34 -14.42
CA VAL A 112 -1.73 -7.31 -14.17
C VAL A 112 -1.10 -7.54 -12.78
N PRO A 113 0.23 -7.64 -12.66
CA PRO A 113 0.91 -7.79 -11.38
C PRO A 113 0.62 -6.62 -10.46
N TYR A 114 0.36 -6.95 -9.19
CA TYR A 114 0.09 -5.99 -8.14
C TYR A 114 1.20 -6.01 -7.09
N ALA A 115 1.58 -4.84 -6.59
CA ALA A 115 2.32 -4.72 -5.33
C ALA A 115 1.64 -3.70 -4.42
N GLY A 116 1.60 -3.98 -3.12
CA GLY A 116 1.04 -3.07 -2.13
C GLY A 116 1.78 -3.16 -0.81
N VAL A 117 2.13 -2.01 -0.22
CA VAL A 117 2.82 -1.97 1.08
C VAL A 117 2.00 -1.19 2.09
N SER A 118 1.88 -1.69 3.32
CA SER A 118 1.11 -1.06 4.40
C SER A 118 -0.33 -0.75 3.95
N ALA A 119 -0.67 0.52 3.73
CA ALA A 119 -1.98 0.93 3.21
C ALA A 119 -2.30 0.27 1.86
N GLY A 120 -1.29 0.10 0.98
CA GLY A 120 -1.42 -0.69 -0.25
C GLY A 120 -1.85 -2.13 0.01
N ALA A 121 -1.25 -2.79 1.00
CA ALA A 121 -1.66 -4.15 1.38
C ALA A 121 -3.09 -4.19 1.95
N ASN A 122 -3.54 -3.15 2.67
CA ASN A 122 -4.92 -3.04 3.11
C ASN A 122 -5.89 -2.97 1.92
N VAL A 123 -5.64 -2.11 0.93
CA VAL A 123 -6.58 -1.93 -0.19
C VAL A 123 -6.61 -3.10 -1.17
N ALA A 124 -5.61 -3.99 -1.14
CA ALA A 124 -5.66 -5.27 -1.85
C ALA A 124 -6.72 -6.23 -1.27
N CYS A 125 -7.19 -6.01 -0.04
CA CYS A 125 -8.21 -6.83 0.61
C CYS A 125 -9.63 -6.44 0.16
N PRO A 126 -10.69 -7.17 0.60
CA PRO A 126 -12.07 -6.78 0.31
C PRO A 126 -12.47 -5.44 0.94
N SER A 127 -11.93 -5.11 2.12
CA SER A 127 -12.18 -3.81 2.76
C SER A 127 -10.98 -3.27 3.53
N MET A 128 -10.99 -1.97 3.84
CA MET A 128 -9.95 -1.33 4.65
C MET A 128 -10.11 -1.55 6.17
N GLN A 129 -11.06 -2.35 6.63
CA GLN A 129 -11.49 -2.42 8.04
C GLN A 129 -10.43 -2.94 9.03
N THR A 130 -9.31 -3.46 8.54
CA THR A 130 -8.18 -3.93 9.35
C THR A 130 -6.96 -3.02 9.26
N THR A 131 -7.13 -1.78 8.79
CA THR A 131 -6.08 -0.73 8.91
C THR A 131 -5.86 -0.34 10.38
N ASN A 132 -4.64 0.04 10.72
CA ASN A 132 -4.33 0.66 12.03
C ASN A 132 -4.45 2.19 11.99
N ASP A 133 -4.73 2.76 10.82
CA ASP A 133 -4.63 4.19 10.60
C ASP A 133 -5.78 4.96 11.22
N MET A 134 -5.46 6.15 11.71
CA MET A 134 -6.45 7.10 12.19
C MET A 134 -7.34 7.60 11.04
N ALA A 135 -8.64 7.68 11.30
CA ALA A 135 -9.67 8.14 10.36
C ALA A 135 -9.63 9.65 10.13
N VAL A 136 -8.59 10.13 9.43
CA VAL A 136 -8.35 11.57 9.18
C VAL A 136 -9.22 12.16 8.07
N LYS A 137 -9.87 11.32 7.26
CA LYS A 137 -10.76 11.73 6.16
C LYS A 137 -11.92 10.75 6.04
N MET A 138 -13.11 11.27 5.74
CA MET A 138 -14.30 10.44 5.52
C MET A 138 -14.21 9.73 4.16
N VAL A 139 -14.68 8.48 4.10
CA VAL A 139 -14.75 7.67 2.88
C VAL A 139 -16.22 7.30 2.60
N PRO A 140 -16.62 7.18 1.33
CA PRO A 140 -18.00 6.83 0.98
C PRO A 140 -18.33 5.35 1.25
N SER A 141 -17.33 4.47 1.19
CA SER A 141 -17.43 3.04 1.50
C SER A 141 -16.07 2.54 2.02
N PHE A 142 -16.07 1.44 2.78
CA PHE A 142 -14.85 0.75 3.20
C PHE A 142 -14.39 -0.31 2.19
N GLU A 143 -15.17 -0.57 1.15
CA GLU A 143 -14.83 -1.53 0.09
C GLU A 143 -13.59 -1.08 -0.69
N THR A 144 -12.73 -2.05 -0.98
CA THR A 144 -11.46 -1.85 -1.68
C THR A 144 -11.31 -2.85 -2.84
N PHE A 145 -10.09 -3.14 -3.31
CA PHE A 145 -9.89 -3.85 -4.56
C PHE A 145 -10.34 -5.31 -4.53
N GLY A 146 -10.29 -6.00 -3.38
CA GLY A 146 -10.65 -7.41 -3.31
C GLY A 146 -9.74 -8.33 -4.13
N VAL A 147 -8.47 -7.95 -4.31
CA VAL A 147 -7.43 -8.76 -4.99
C VAL A 147 -7.22 -10.08 -4.26
N VAL A 148 -7.26 -10.07 -2.92
CA VAL A 148 -7.22 -11.28 -2.09
C VAL A 148 -8.54 -11.48 -1.34
N PRO A 149 -8.96 -12.72 -1.03
CA PRO A 149 -10.26 -13.02 -0.42
C PRO A 149 -10.25 -12.94 1.12
N PHE A 150 -9.24 -12.31 1.71
CA PHE A 150 -9.07 -12.21 3.17
C PHE A 150 -8.61 -10.80 3.57
N GLN A 151 -8.74 -10.49 4.86
CA GLN A 151 -8.26 -9.23 5.43
C GLN A 151 -6.81 -9.35 5.90
N ILE A 152 -6.04 -8.29 5.70
CA ILE A 152 -4.68 -8.14 6.23
C ILE A 152 -4.69 -7.03 7.28
N ASN A 153 -4.08 -7.28 8.45
CA ASN A 153 -3.70 -6.23 9.39
C ASN A 153 -2.18 -6.02 9.30
N PRO A 154 -1.71 -5.04 8.50
CA PRO A 154 -0.28 -4.73 8.42
C PRO A 154 0.25 -4.26 9.78
N HIS A 155 1.56 -4.30 9.97
CA HIS A 155 2.24 -3.89 11.21
C HIS A 155 1.71 -4.61 12.47
N TYR A 156 1.18 -5.83 12.32
CA TYR A 156 0.65 -6.59 13.45
C TYR A 156 1.72 -6.84 14.51
N HIS A 157 1.37 -6.57 15.76
CA HIS A 157 2.16 -6.91 16.93
C HIS A 157 1.29 -7.72 17.92
N PRO A 158 1.76 -8.87 18.42
CA PRO A 158 0.96 -9.71 19.31
C PRO A 158 0.98 -9.25 20.78
N GLY A 159 2.03 -8.52 21.18
CA GLY A 159 2.32 -8.18 22.57
C GLY A 159 1.79 -6.81 23.02
N GLY A 160 2.06 -6.50 24.29
CA GLY A 160 1.87 -5.16 24.83
C GLY A 160 2.73 -4.14 24.09
N ILE A 161 2.20 -2.93 23.95
CA ILE A 161 2.89 -1.84 23.26
C ILE A 161 3.71 -1.04 24.28
N TRP A 162 4.93 -0.68 23.91
CA TRP A 162 5.72 0.35 24.59
C TRP A 162 5.86 1.54 23.64
N TYR A 163 5.72 2.75 24.15
CA TYR A 163 5.84 3.98 23.37
C TYR A 163 6.76 4.98 24.06
N ARG A 164 7.23 5.98 23.31
CA ARG A 164 8.02 7.11 23.83
C ARG A 164 7.35 8.39 23.34
N GLU A 165 7.26 9.42 24.18
CA GLU A 165 6.68 10.71 23.78
C GLU A 165 7.63 11.55 22.92
N SER A 166 8.94 11.29 23.02
CA SER A 166 10.00 11.90 22.22
C SER A 166 11.07 10.88 21.83
N GLU A 167 11.86 11.19 20.81
CA GLU A 167 12.95 10.32 20.34
C GLU A 167 14.05 10.06 21.38
N ASP A 168 14.14 10.92 22.40
CA ASP A 168 15.08 10.79 23.53
C ASP A 168 14.39 10.40 24.85
N GLY A 169 13.06 10.28 24.87
CA GLY A 169 12.27 9.97 26.08
C GLY A 169 12.42 8.53 26.57
N GLU A 170 11.82 8.21 27.73
CA GLU A 170 11.79 6.83 28.24
C GLU A 170 10.67 6.00 27.57
N TYR A 171 10.85 4.67 27.55
CA TYR A 171 9.79 3.76 27.13
C TYR A 171 8.71 3.66 28.23
N ILE A 172 7.48 3.98 27.86
CA ILE A 172 6.30 3.92 28.72
C ILE A 172 5.43 2.74 28.27
N GLN A 173 4.97 1.95 29.24
CA GLN A 173 4.08 0.82 28.96
C GLN A 173 2.69 1.35 28.58
N HIS A 174 2.18 0.94 27.43
CA HIS A 174 0.79 1.17 27.07
C HIS A 174 -0.09 0.10 27.72
N PHE A 175 -1.05 0.52 28.55
CA PHE A 175 -1.95 -0.37 29.29
C PHE A 175 -3.24 -0.74 28.54
N GLY A 176 -3.34 -0.42 27.24
CA GLY A 176 -4.45 -0.86 26.39
C GLY A 176 -4.43 -2.36 26.09
N GLU A 177 -5.55 -2.88 25.61
CA GLU A 177 -5.68 -4.28 25.24
C GLU A 177 -4.82 -4.65 24.02
N THR A 178 -4.25 -5.86 24.05
CA THR A 178 -3.47 -6.38 22.92
C THR A 178 -4.35 -6.66 21.70
N ARG A 179 -3.76 -6.60 20.50
CA ARG A 179 -4.45 -7.02 19.27
C ARG A 179 -4.95 -8.46 19.36
N ALA A 180 -4.14 -9.37 19.90
CA ALA A 180 -4.51 -10.77 20.07
C ALA A 180 -5.76 -10.95 20.96
N ARG A 181 -5.96 -10.09 21.98
CA ARG A 181 -7.16 -10.10 22.81
C ARG A 181 -8.38 -9.57 22.05
N ARG A 182 -8.25 -8.44 21.36
CA ARG A 182 -9.33 -7.83 20.55
C ARG A 182 -9.88 -8.75 19.46
N VAL A 183 -9.03 -9.57 18.85
CA VAL A 183 -9.44 -10.54 17.83
C VAL A 183 -10.24 -11.72 18.40
N ARG A 184 -10.15 -11.98 19.71
CA ARG A 184 -10.89 -13.07 20.38
C ARG A 184 -12.22 -12.64 20.99
N GLU A 185 -12.54 -11.35 20.98
CA GLU A 185 -13.83 -10.79 21.41
C GLU A 185 -14.93 -11.11 20.40
#